data_AF-A0A1E4HKL3-F1
#
_entry.id   AF-A0A1E4HKL3-F1
#
_cell.length_a   1.000
_cell.length_b   1.000
_cell.length_c   1.000
_cell.angle_alpha   90.00
_cell.angle_beta   90.00
_cell.angle_gamma   90.00
#
_symmetry.space_group_name_H-M   'P 1'
#
loop_
_entity.id
_entity.type
_entity.pdbx_description
1 polymer ?
#
loop_
_entity_poly.entity_id
_entity_poly.type
_entity_poly.pdbx_seq_one_letter_code
_entity_poly.pdbx_strand_id
1 'polypeptide(L)'
;MGFAASTDVPWTVPPDWADGMQESLSWLTDITQATATGVTQHRALRSVPRRAFAFSVVAGDQGRRAADMLLAGHSGIWLLPIWPDVQWLDATLNAGVASIPCATAGYDFAAGGKALLHAGVDAWEVVTIDTVEADHLGLVAATGADYPVGSRLYPLRRAIVRDGAEERLLNDCVGTRQLTFDLVEPCAWPVLATPTTYQGHLVLDERPDEADSPTSSYARLAQTVDYGTSIPVVHDLAGVALRGQQSHWKLYGRDQHTWFRSLLYTLDGRRVPIWVPSFASDLRPIAAIAGSSTTLSVEWAAYTQFGFDKPNRRDVRIELDDGTAFYRRITAATIAGANETLTLDASLSASAIAPERVRQISFMALSTLASDDIELDHATDADGLTTATTGWQAVVPDV
;
A
#
# COMPACT_ATOMS: atom_id res chain seq x y z
N MET A 1 -20.86 15.16 -31.86
CA MET A 1 -21.75 14.12 -31.29
C MET A 1 -22.50 14.75 -30.13
N GLY A 2 -23.83 14.72 -30.13
CA GLY A 2 -24.61 15.13 -28.95
C GLY A 2 -24.72 13.96 -28.00
N PHE A 3 -24.21 14.08 -26.78
CA PHE A 3 -24.34 13.03 -25.77
C PHE A 3 -25.77 13.03 -25.22
N ALA A 4 -26.44 11.88 -25.28
CA ALA A 4 -27.70 11.67 -24.59
C ALA A 4 -27.42 11.50 -23.09
N ALA A 5 -28.35 11.92 -22.22
CA ALA A 5 -28.23 11.96 -20.76
C ALA A 5 -28.04 10.59 -20.04
N SER A 6 -27.73 9.51 -20.78
CA SER A 6 -27.52 8.15 -20.25
C SER A 6 -26.25 7.47 -20.78
N THR A 7 -25.37 8.22 -21.45
CA THR A 7 -24.10 7.69 -21.98
C THR A 7 -22.98 7.99 -21.00
N ASP A 8 -22.17 6.99 -20.64
CA ASP A 8 -20.97 7.19 -19.83
C ASP A 8 -20.01 8.12 -20.62
N VAL A 9 -19.64 9.26 -20.03
CA VAL A 9 -18.81 10.29 -20.68
C VAL A 9 -17.37 10.16 -20.19
N PRO A 10 -16.36 10.09 -21.08
CA PRO A 10 -14.97 10.06 -20.65
C PRO A 10 -14.51 11.42 -20.14
N TRP A 11 -13.75 11.41 -19.05
CA TRP A 11 -13.02 12.58 -18.59
C TRP A 11 -11.70 12.70 -19.39
N THR A 12 -11.60 13.69 -20.27
CA THR A 12 -10.51 13.76 -21.26
C THR A 12 -9.43 14.77 -20.94
N VAL A 13 -9.58 15.52 -19.85
CA VAL A 13 -8.64 16.56 -19.44
C VAL A 13 -7.65 15.97 -18.44
N PRO A 14 -6.35 15.89 -18.78
CA PRO A 14 -5.35 15.26 -17.92
C PRO A 14 -5.08 16.07 -16.64
N PRO A 15 -4.57 15.41 -15.59
CA PRO A 15 -4.11 16.08 -14.38
C PRO A 15 -2.87 16.94 -14.68
N ASP A 16 -2.64 17.95 -13.84
CA ASP A 16 -1.34 18.58 -13.74
C ASP A 16 -0.44 17.75 -12.81
N TRP A 17 0.62 17.19 -13.38
CA TRP A 17 1.57 16.35 -12.66
C TRP A 17 2.53 17.15 -11.77
N ALA A 18 2.54 18.49 -11.83
CA ALA A 18 3.39 19.32 -10.98
C ALA A 18 3.14 19.09 -9.48
N ASP A 19 1.87 18.87 -9.10
CA ASP A 19 1.46 18.57 -7.72
C ASP A 19 1.24 17.07 -7.48
N GLY A 20 1.41 16.25 -8.52
CA GLY A 20 1.10 14.82 -8.49
C GLY A 20 -0.40 14.51 -8.42
N MET A 21 -0.71 13.26 -8.09
CA MET A 21 -2.07 12.73 -8.00
C MET A 21 -2.19 11.80 -6.81
N GLN A 22 -3.22 11.99 -6.00
CA GLN A 22 -3.47 11.15 -4.84
C GLN A 22 -4.48 10.06 -5.19
N GLU A 23 -4.14 8.81 -4.89
CA GLU A 23 -5.02 7.67 -4.88
C GLU A 23 -5.33 7.25 -3.44
N SER A 24 -6.59 7.11 -3.09
CA SER A 24 -7.02 6.59 -1.78
C SER A 24 -7.64 5.20 -1.91
N LEU A 25 -7.20 4.26 -1.08
CA LEU A 25 -7.78 2.92 -0.94
C LEU A 25 -8.41 2.78 0.46
N SER A 26 -9.72 2.59 0.49
CA SER A 26 -10.53 2.55 1.71
C SER A 26 -11.21 1.20 1.90
N TRP A 27 -10.61 0.36 2.74
CA TRP A 27 -11.22 -0.87 3.24
C TRP A 27 -12.30 -0.55 4.28
N LEU A 28 -12.90 -1.60 4.85
CA LEU A 28 -13.80 -1.45 5.99
C LEU A 28 -13.72 -2.71 6.84
N THR A 29 -13.17 -2.58 8.02
CA THR A 29 -12.98 -3.68 8.96
C THR A 29 -13.64 -3.38 10.30
N ASP A 30 -14.17 -4.43 10.91
CA ASP A 30 -14.69 -4.40 12.26
C ASP A 30 -13.69 -5.11 13.18
N ILE A 31 -13.32 -4.44 14.28
CA ILE A 31 -12.32 -4.91 15.24
C ILE A 31 -12.98 -5.03 16.60
N THR A 32 -13.07 -6.27 17.09
CA THR A 32 -13.47 -6.54 18.47
C THR A 32 -12.24 -6.81 19.31
N GLN A 33 -12.06 -6.05 20.40
CA GLN A 33 -10.92 -6.23 21.31
C GLN A 33 -11.39 -6.59 22.72
N ALA A 34 -10.85 -7.67 23.27
CA ALA A 34 -11.12 -8.07 24.65
C ALA A 34 -10.36 -7.17 25.63
N THR A 35 -11.06 -6.50 26.54
CA THR A 35 -10.47 -5.58 27.53
C THR A 35 -9.49 -6.27 28.49
N ALA A 36 -9.76 -7.52 28.86
CA ALA A 36 -8.96 -8.24 29.87
C ALA A 36 -7.67 -8.86 29.30
N THR A 37 -7.68 -9.32 28.06
CA THR A 37 -6.53 -10.03 27.46
C THR A 37 -5.86 -9.25 26.34
N GLY A 38 -6.50 -8.21 25.80
CA GLY A 38 -6.03 -7.46 24.64
C GLY A 38 -6.14 -8.21 23.31
N VAL A 39 -6.63 -9.45 23.31
CA VAL A 39 -6.84 -10.26 22.09
C VAL A 39 -7.85 -9.58 21.19
N THR A 40 -7.56 -9.57 19.89
CA THR A 40 -8.38 -8.90 18.88
C THR A 40 -8.95 -9.92 17.89
N GLN A 41 -10.16 -9.66 17.42
CA GLN A 41 -10.78 -10.37 16.31
C GLN A 41 -11.13 -9.34 15.24
N HIS A 42 -10.77 -9.66 14.00
CA HIS A 42 -10.93 -8.76 12.86
C HIS A 42 -11.83 -9.38 11.81
N ARG A 43 -12.70 -8.57 11.21
CA ARG A 43 -13.59 -9.01 10.14
C ARG A 43 -13.68 -7.93 9.06
N ALA A 44 -13.50 -8.30 7.79
CA ALA A 44 -13.79 -7.40 6.68
C ALA A 44 -15.30 -7.31 6.44
N LEU A 45 -15.76 -6.08 6.23
CA LEU A 45 -17.14 -5.73 5.87
C LEU A 45 -17.28 -5.39 4.39
N ARG A 46 -16.16 -5.25 3.67
CA ARG A 46 -16.08 -5.09 2.21
C ARG A 46 -15.23 -6.21 1.62
N SER A 47 -15.53 -6.61 0.38
CA SER A 47 -14.70 -7.57 -0.38
C SER A 47 -13.56 -6.91 -1.14
N VAL A 48 -13.72 -5.64 -1.52
CA VAL A 48 -12.73 -4.82 -2.20
C VAL A 48 -12.77 -3.41 -1.61
N PRO A 49 -11.64 -2.68 -1.58
CA PRO A 49 -11.62 -1.32 -1.10
C PRO A 49 -12.43 -0.40 -2.02
N ARG A 50 -12.93 0.70 -1.46
CA ARG A 50 -13.32 1.85 -2.30
C ARG A 50 -12.05 2.54 -2.75
N ARG A 51 -12.04 3.04 -3.98
CA ARG A 51 -10.91 3.74 -4.56
C ARG A 51 -11.35 5.13 -4.99
N ALA A 52 -10.56 6.13 -4.63
CA ALA A 52 -10.80 7.52 -5.02
C ALA A 52 -9.51 8.12 -5.57
N PHE A 53 -9.68 9.13 -6.43
CA PHE A 53 -8.58 9.86 -7.00
C PHE A 53 -8.80 11.35 -6.83
N ALA A 54 -7.79 12.04 -6.30
CA ALA A 54 -7.76 13.49 -6.19
C ALA A 54 -6.58 14.04 -6.99
N PHE A 55 -6.84 15.00 -7.86
CA PHE A 55 -5.81 15.65 -8.65
C PHE A 55 -6.22 17.06 -9.05
N SER A 56 -5.20 17.88 -9.29
CA SER A 56 -5.37 19.20 -9.88
C SER A 56 -5.40 19.10 -11.40
N VAL A 57 -6.19 19.96 -12.02
CA VAL A 57 -6.20 20.14 -13.47
C VAL A 57 -5.80 21.58 -13.74
N VAL A 58 -4.63 21.76 -14.33
CA VAL A 58 -4.23 23.03 -14.94
C VAL A 58 -4.46 22.92 -16.43
N ALA A 59 -5.46 23.63 -16.91
CA ALA A 59 -5.78 23.63 -18.31
C ALA A 59 -5.67 25.04 -18.87
N GLY A 60 -4.88 25.18 -19.93
CA GLY A 60 -4.83 26.37 -20.77
C GLY A 60 -5.79 26.24 -21.95
N ASP A 61 -6.33 27.38 -22.39
CA ASP A 61 -7.10 27.54 -23.61
C ASP A 61 -8.27 26.54 -23.75
N GLN A 62 -8.14 25.56 -24.66
CA GLN A 62 -9.18 24.61 -25.00
C GLN A 62 -9.47 23.64 -23.87
N GLY A 63 -8.44 23.17 -23.14
CA GLY A 63 -8.64 22.25 -22.02
C GLY A 63 -9.48 22.87 -20.90
N ARG A 64 -9.28 24.17 -20.63
CA ARG A 64 -10.03 24.90 -19.59
C ARG A 64 -11.51 24.93 -19.91
N ARG A 65 -11.82 25.28 -21.16
CA ARG A 65 -13.20 25.36 -21.68
C ARG A 65 -13.83 23.97 -21.80
N ALA A 66 -13.06 22.96 -22.19
CA ALA A 66 -13.54 21.59 -22.25
C ALA A 66 -13.92 21.06 -20.86
N ALA A 67 -13.07 21.23 -19.85
CA ALA A 67 -13.36 20.83 -18.48
C ALA A 67 -14.63 21.51 -17.92
N ASP A 68 -14.80 22.80 -18.19
CA ASP A 68 -16.01 23.56 -17.80
C ASP A 68 -17.27 22.97 -18.45
N MET A 69 -17.24 22.74 -19.77
CA MET A 69 -18.37 22.16 -20.50
C MET A 69 -18.66 20.71 -20.11
N LEU A 70 -17.63 19.93 -19.78
CA LEU A 70 -17.79 18.57 -19.26
C LEU A 70 -18.56 18.62 -17.94
N LEU A 71 -18.08 19.39 -16.95
CA LEU A 71 -18.71 19.48 -15.63
C LEU A 71 -20.13 20.07 -15.69
N ALA A 72 -20.37 21.07 -16.53
CA ALA A 72 -21.69 21.66 -16.70
C ALA A 72 -22.67 20.74 -17.46
N GLY A 73 -22.15 19.93 -18.38
CA GLY A 73 -22.95 19.14 -19.31
C GLY A 73 -23.31 17.73 -18.85
N HIS A 74 -22.63 17.19 -17.83
CA HIS A 74 -22.82 15.80 -17.39
C HIS A 74 -22.90 15.67 -15.87
N SER A 75 -23.92 14.95 -15.41
CA SER A 75 -24.19 14.69 -13.99
C SER A 75 -24.23 13.19 -13.64
N GLY A 76 -23.81 12.35 -14.58
CA GLY A 76 -23.86 10.89 -14.44
C GLY A 76 -22.53 10.24 -14.10
N ILE A 77 -22.40 8.98 -14.52
CA ILE A 77 -21.16 8.21 -14.36
C ILE A 77 -20.15 8.67 -15.41
N TRP A 78 -18.93 8.90 -14.95
CA TRP A 78 -17.78 9.26 -15.75
C TRP A 78 -16.95 8.02 -16.08
N LEU A 79 -16.34 8.00 -17.26
CA LEU A 79 -15.21 7.10 -17.53
C LEU A 79 -13.93 7.86 -17.20
N LEU A 80 -13.36 7.57 -16.04
CA LEU A 80 -12.13 8.18 -15.57
C LEU A 80 -10.93 7.37 -16.10
N PRO A 81 -10.00 7.99 -16.84
CA PRO A 81 -8.71 7.39 -17.13
C PRO A 81 -7.91 7.22 -15.84
N ILE A 82 -7.36 6.03 -15.65
CA ILE A 82 -6.38 5.80 -14.58
C ILE A 82 -5.07 6.44 -15.03
N TRP A 83 -4.92 7.73 -14.75
CA TRP A 83 -3.80 8.54 -15.22
C TRP A 83 -2.41 7.98 -14.88
N PRO A 84 -2.18 7.37 -13.69
CA PRO A 84 -0.89 6.73 -13.40
C PRO A 84 -0.57 5.54 -14.32
N ASP A 85 -1.57 4.91 -14.92
CA ASP A 85 -1.43 3.74 -15.79
C ASP A 85 -1.39 4.13 -17.28
N VAL A 86 -0.61 5.17 -17.61
CA VAL A 86 -0.39 5.57 -19.00
C VAL A 86 0.49 4.57 -19.75
N GLN A 87 0.17 4.32 -21.01
CA GLN A 87 1.08 3.70 -21.97
C GLN A 87 1.16 4.52 -23.25
N TRP A 88 2.35 4.61 -23.81
CA TRP A 88 2.58 5.30 -25.08
C TRP A 88 2.54 4.28 -26.21
N LEU A 89 1.85 4.61 -27.30
CA LEU A 89 1.86 3.77 -28.48
C LEU A 89 3.20 3.93 -29.21
N ASP A 90 3.97 2.84 -29.28
CA ASP A 90 5.25 2.78 -29.99
C ASP A 90 5.11 2.71 -31.52
N ALA A 91 3.92 2.40 -32.00
CA ALA A 91 3.58 2.31 -33.42
C ALA A 91 2.20 2.91 -33.70
N THR A 92 1.99 3.36 -34.94
CA THR A 92 0.68 3.82 -35.38
C THR A 92 -0.33 2.67 -35.32
N LEU A 93 -1.42 2.88 -34.59
CA LEU A 93 -2.57 1.99 -34.57
C LEU A 93 -3.52 2.41 -35.69
N ASN A 94 -3.72 1.56 -36.68
CA ASN A 94 -4.63 1.86 -37.79
C ASN A 94 -6.09 1.75 -37.34
N ALA A 95 -6.99 2.40 -38.07
CA ALA A 95 -8.42 2.16 -37.94
C ALA A 95 -8.78 0.71 -38.35
N GLY A 96 -9.82 0.15 -37.74
CA GLY A 96 -10.34 -1.18 -38.04
C GLY A 96 -9.55 -2.34 -37.42
N VAL A 97 -8.70 -2.07 -36.42
CA VAL A 97 -7.92 -3.11 -35.74
C VAL A 97 -8.68 -3.58 -34.48
N ALA A 98 -8.71 -4.89 -34.23
CA ALA A 98 -9.41 -5.51 -33.10
C ALA A 98 -8.50 -5.88 -31.91
N SER A 99 -7.22 -5.52 -31.98
CA SER A 99 -6.23 -5.79 -30.95
C SER A 99 -5.28 -4.61 -30.76
N ILE A 100 -5.00 -4.23 -29.53
CA ILE A 100 -4.06 -3.15 -29.20
C ILE A 100 -2.83 -3.77 -28.53
N PRO A 101 -1.62 -3.67 -29.12
CA PRO A 101 -0.41 -4.14 -28.47
C PRO A 101 -0.07 -3.24 -27.28
N CYS A 102 0.06 -3.81 -26.09
CA CYS A 102 0.40 -3.10 -24.86
C CYS A 102 0.79 -4.05 -23.74
N ALA A 103 1.54 -3.58 -22.75
CA ALA A 103 1.78 -4.34 -21.55
C ALA A 103 0.51 -4.38 -20.67
N THR A 104 0.19 -5.52 -20.08
CA THR A 104 -0.99 -5.66 -19.20
C THR A 104 -0.62 -5.95 -17.75
N ALA A 105 0.60 -6.44 -17.50
CA ALA A 105 1.09 -6.70 -16.17
C ALA A 105 1.27 -5.38 -15.37
N GLY A 106 0.62 -5.30 -14.20
CA GLY A 106 0.70 -4.11 -13.34
C GLY A 106 -0.09 -2.90 -13.86
N TYR A 107 -1.00 -3.09 -14.81
CA TYR A 107 -1.96 -2.08 -15.28
C TYR A 107 -3.38 -2.43 -14.84
N ASP A 108 -4.22 -1.42 -14.61
CA ASP A 108 -5.61 -1.61 -14.18
C ASP A 108 -6.59 -2.01 -15.31
N PHE A 109 -6.14 -2.86 -16.25
CA PHE A 109 -7.02 -3.43 -17.28
C PHE A 109 -7.81 -4.62 -16.76
N ALA A 110 -9.07 -4.72 -17.17
CA ALA A 110 -9.93 -5.85 -16.86
C ALA A 110 -10.74 -6.26 -18.10
N ALA A 111 -10.93 -7.57 -18.28
CA ALA A 111 -11.82 -8.11 -19.31
C ALA A 111 -13.26 -7.60 -19.10
N GLY A 112 -13.92 -7.17 -20.17
CA GLY A 112 -15.21 -6.46 -20.12
C GLY A 112 -15.13 -4.99 -19.70
N GLY A 113 -13.93 -4.51 -19.33
CA GLY A 113 -13.65 -3.11 -19.02
C GLY A 113 -13.53 -2.22 -20.26
N LYS A 114 -13.10 -0.98 -20.07
CA LYS A 114 -12.90 0.00 -21.14
C LYS A 114 -11.47 0.53 -21.12
N ALA A 115 -10.99 0.98 -22.27
CA ALA A 115 -9.74 1.72 -22.39
C ALA A 115 -9.95 2.98 -23.25
N LEU A 116 -9.13 3.99 -23.00
CA LEU A 116 -9.12 5.25 -23.73
C LEU A 116 -7.88 5.30 -24.61
N LEU A 117 -8.08 5.47 -25.91
CA LEU A 117 -7.07 5.96 -26.83
C LEU A 117 -7.16 7.49 -26.85
N HIS A 118 -6.09 8.16 -26.45
CA HIS A 118 -6.06 9.61 -26.26
C HIS A 118 -4.90 10.23 -27.06
N ALA A 119 -5.24 11.03 -28.06
CA ALA A 119 -4.28 11.86 -28.80
C ALA A 119 -4.40 13.36 -28.41
N GLY A 120 -5.54 13.76 -27.83
CA GLY A 120 -5.80 15.12 -27.36
C GLY A 120 -7.17 15.25 -26.67
N VAL A 121 -7.47 16.43 -26.17
CA VAL A 121 -8.74 16.71 -25.45
C VAL A 121 -9.97 16.53 -26.36
N ASP A 122 -9.80 16.73 -27.66
CA ASP A 122 -10.81 16.60 -28.72
C ASP A 122 -10.59 15.40 -29.66
N ALA A 123 -9.49 14.67 -29.50
CA ALA A 123 -9.13 13.50 -30.31
C ALA A 123 -8.94 12.27 -29.41
N TRP A 124 -10.01 11.51 -29.24
CA TRP A 124 -10.04 10.34 -28.36
C TRP A 124 -11.09 9.31 -28.80
N GLU A 125 -10.89 8.07 -28.40
CA GLU A 125 -11.80 6.96 -28.63
C GLU A 125 -11.84 6.04 -27.41
N VAL A 126 -13.06 5.67 -27.01
CA VAL A 126 -13.28 4.70 -25.94
C VAL A 126 -13.49 3.32 -26.57
N VAL A 127 -12.60 2.39 -26.28
CA VAL A 127 -12.69 1.00 -26.72
C VAL A 127 -13.15 0.10 -25.57
N THR A 128 -13.83 -1.00 -25.88
CA THR A 128 -14.25 -2.00 -24.88
C THR A 128 -13.37 -3.24 -25.01
N ILE A 129 -12.84 -3.69 -23.89
CA ILE A 129 -11.88 -4.81 -23.81
C ILE A 129 -12.66 -6.12 -23.74
N ASP A 130 -12.38 -7.05 -24.63
CA ASP A 130 -12.89 -8.42 -24.61
C ASP A 130 -11.98 -9.30 -23.75
N THR A 131 -10.69 -9.37 -24.12
CA THR A 131 -9.67 -10.17 -23.44
C THR A 131 -8.44 -9.33 -23.05
N VAL A 132 -7.80 -9.71 -21.96
CA VAL A 132 -6.53 -9.14 -21.50
C VAL A 132 -5.49 -10.24 -21.59
N GLU A 133 -4.62 -10.16 -22.60
CA GLU A 133 -3.49 -11.08 -22.78
C GLU A 133 -2.21 -10.42 -22.25
N ALA A 134 -1.10 -11.16 -22.18
CA ALA A 134 0.13 -10.65 -21.58
C ALA A 134 0.75 -9.44 -22.32
N ASP A 135 0.56 -9.36 -23.64
CA ASP A 135 1.20 -8.40 -24.55
C ASP A 135 0.23 -7.60 -25.42
N HIS A 136 -1.09 -7.81 -25.26
CA HIS A 136 -2.10 -7.05 -25.98
C HIS A 136 -3.48 -7.11 -25.30
N LEU A 137 -4.35 -6.17 -25.71
CA LEU A 137 -5.78 -6.20 -25.42
C LEU A 137 -6.56 -6.65 -26.65
N GLY A 138 -7.45 -7.62 -26.49
CA GLY A 138 -8.48 -7.95 -27.47
C GLY A 138 -9.66 -7.00 -27.32
N LEU A 139 -10.20 -6.47 -28.42
CA LEU A 139 -11.32 -5.53 -28.43
C LEU A 139 -12.62 -6.19 -28.89
N VAL A 140 -13.73 -5.79 -28.27
CA VAL A 140 -15.08 -6.23 -28.67
C VAL A 140 -15.45 -5.69 -30.06
N ALA A 141 -15.07 -4.45 -30.32
CA ALA A 141 -15.25 -3.79 -31.61
C ALA A 141 -13.91 -3.20 -32.06
N ALA A 142 -13.67 -3.25 -33.36
CA ALA A 142 -12.47 -2.69 -33.95
C ALA A 142 -12.42 -1.16 -33.79
N THR A 143 -11.20 -0.61 -33.74
CA THR A 143 -10.97 0.84 -33.65
C THR A 143 -11.65 1.61 -34.79
N GLY A 144 -12.22 2.75 -34.47
CA GLY A 144 -12.89 3.64 -35.42
C GLY A 144 -11.96 4.61 -36.12
N ALA A 145 -10.87 5.01 -35.45
CA ALA A 145 -9.89 5.96 -35.97
C ALA A 145 -8.46 5.41 -35.92
N ASP A 146 -7.56 6.07 -36.65
CA ASP A 146 -6.12 5.86 -36.56
C ASP A 146 -5.51 6.73 -35.45
N TYR A 147 -4.54 6.15 -34.73
CA TYR A 147 -3.80 6.80 -33.66
C TYR A 147 -2.31 6.76 -33.99
N PRO A 148 -1.65 7.93 -34.19
CA PRO A 148 -0.23 7.97 -34.50
C PRO A 148 0.62 7.54 -33.30
N VAL A 149 1.90 7.23 -33.59
CA VAL A 149 2.93 7.04 -32.57
C VAL A 149 2.94 8.20 -31.57
N GLY A 150 3.08 7.88 -30.28
CA GLY A 150 3.02 8.86 -29.19
C GLY A 150 1.61 9.19 -28.70
N SER A 151 0.56 8.59 -29.29
CA SER A 151 -0.77 8.58 -28.65
C SER A 151 -0.72 7.76 -27.35
N ARG A 152 -1.66 8.01 -26.45
CA ARG A 152 -1.69 7.42 -25.12
C ARG A 152 -2.83 6.43 -24.97
N LEU A 153 -2.56 5.31 -24.30
CA LEU A 153 -3.53 4.31 -23.90
C LEU A 153 -3.70 4.37 -22.38
N TYR A 154 -4.95 4.44 -21.92
CA TYR A 154 -5.28 4.42 -20.49
C TYR A 154 -6.36 3.38 -20.19
N PRO A 155 -6.26 2.64 -19.07
CA PRO A 155 -7.42 1.94 -18.52
C PRO A 155 -8.50 2.96 -18.10
N LEU A 156 -9.77 2.63 -18.34
CA LEU A 156 -10.90 3.45 -17.91
C LEU A 156 -11.66 2.75 -16.78
N ARG A 157 -11.97 3.50 -15.73
CA ARG A 157 -12.82 3.07 -14.62
C ARG A 157 -14.05 3.95 -14.48
N ARG A 158 -15.15 3.38 -14.02
CA ARG A 158 -16.40 4.12 -13.80
C ARG A 158 -16.33 4.91 -12.50
N ALA A 159 -16.59 6.21 -12.56
CA ALA A 159 -16.43 7.13 -11.44
C ALA A 159 -17.56 8.15 -11.32
N ILE A 160 -17.71 8.74 -10.14
CA ILE A 160 -18.53 9.94 -9.92
C ILE A 160 -17.62 11.07 -9.43
N VAL A 161 -17.87 12.28 -9.91
CA VAL A 161 -17.20 13.50 -9.43
C VAL A 161 -17.83 13.89 -8.10
N ARG A 162 -17.01 14.15 -7.08
CA ARG A 162 -17.50 14.74 -5.82
C ARG A 162 -17.91 16.19 -6.06
N ASP A 163 -18.96 16.61 -5.36
CA ASP A 163 -19.40 18.01 -5.36
C ASP A 163 -18.34 18.92 -4.72
N GLY A 164 -18.39 20.21 -5.05
CA GLY A 164 -17.49 21.23 -4.51
C GLY A 164 -16.21 21.44 -5.33
N ALA A 165 -16.20 21.07 -6.61
CA ALA A 165 -15.11 21.44 -7.52
C ALA A 165 -14.99 22.97 -7.61
N GLU A 166 -13.90 23.53 -7.11
CA GLU A 166 -13.59 24.96 -7.20
C GLU A 166 -12.65 25.22 -8.39
N GLU A 167 -12.95 26.26 -9.17
CA GLU A 167 -12.03 26.79 -10.18
C GLU A 167 -11.41 28.10 -9.72
N ARG A 168 -10.08 28.15 -9.74
CA ARG A 168 -9.31 29.38 -9.60
C ARG A 168 -8.76 29.80 -10.95
N LEU A 169 -9.29 30.90 -11.50
CA LEU A 169 -8.75 31.50 -12.71
C LEU A 169 -7.43 32.22 -12.40
N LEU A 170 -6.37 31.90 -13.14
CA LEU A 170 -5.12 32.65 -13.14
C LEU A 170 -5.19 33.83 -14.13
N ASN A 171 -5.88 33.62 -15.25
CA ASN A 171 -6.23 34.63 -16.24
C ASN A 171 -7.43 34.15 -17.08
N ASP A 172 -7.77 34.89 -18.14
CA ASP A 172 -8.93 34.60 -19.01
C ASP A 172 -8.80 33.27 -19.79
N CYS A 173 -7.60 32.68 -19.90
CA CYS A 173 -7.37 31.44 -20.65
C CYS A 173 -6.91 30.26 -19.76
N VAL A 174 -6.43 30.52 -18.54
CA VAL A 174 -5.81 29.52 -17.67
C VAL A 174 -6.51 29.51 -16.32
N GLY A 175 -6.94 28.31 -15.91
CA GLY A 175 -7.53 28.07 -14.61
C GLY A 175 -6.98 26.78 -13.99
N THR A 176 -7.02 26.73 -12.67
CA THR A 176 -6.70 25.53 -11.90
C THR A 176 -7.97 25.02 -11.23
N ARG A 177 -8.19 23.70 -11.27
CA ARG A 177 -9.33 23.04 -10.61
C ARG A 177 -8.85 21.88 -9.78
N GLN A 178 -9.39 21.71 -8.59
CA GLN A 178 -9.17 20.51 -7.78
C GLN A 178 -10.38 19.60 -7.94
N LEU A 179 -10.15 18.37 -8.37
CA LEU A 179 -11.20 17.39 -8.63
C LEU A 179 -10.95 16.13 -7.82
N THR A 180 -12.02 15.57 -7.28
CA THR A 180 -12.00 14.25 -6.64
C THR A 180 -13.04 13.35 -7.31
N PHE A 181 -12.59 12.19 -7.76
CA PHE A 181 -13.42 11.16 -8.36
C PHE A 181 -13.49 9.95 -7.44
N ASP A 182 -14.70 9.49 -7.12
CA ASP A 182 -14.91 8.22 -6.43
C ASP A 182 -15.25 7.14 -7.46
N LEU A 183 -14.52 6.03 -7.46
CA LEU A 183 -14.85 4.90 -8.32
C LEU A 183 -16.12 4.20 -7.82
N VAL A 184 -17.04 3.91 -8.75
CA VAL A 184 -18.35 3.32 -8.46
C VAL A 184 -18.44 1.85 -8.89
N GLU A 185 -17.30 1.21 -9.10
CA GLU A 185 -17.21 -0.20 -9.46
C GLU A 185 -16.16 -0.95 -8.63
N PRO A 186 -16.29 -2.29 -8.51
CA PRO A 186 -15.32 -3.10 -7.81
C PRO A 186 -13.93 -3.00 -8.45
N CYS A 187 -12.97 -2.48 -7.69
CA CYS A 187 -11.57 -2.42 -8.10
C CYS A 187 -10.84 -3.63 -7.52
N ALA A 188 -10.96 -4.78 -8.18
CA ALA A 188 -10.22 -5.97 -7.77
C ALA A 188 -8.74 -5.83 -8.19
N TRP A 189 -7.83 -6.32 -7.34
CA TRP A 189 -6.40 -6.38 -7.62
C TRP A 189 -5.84 -7.71 -7.12
N PRO A 190 -4.83 -8.31 -7.77
CA PRO A 190 -4.21 -9.55 -7.30
C PRO A 190 -3.57 -9.37 -5.92
N VAL A 191 -3.79 -10.35 -5.04
CA VAL A 191 -3.05 -10.49 -3.78
C VAL A 191 -1.60 -10.92 -4.05
N LEU A 192 -0.73 -10.86 -3.04
CA LEU A 192 0.67 -11.30 -3.17
C LEU A 192 0.73 -12.76 -3.62
N ALA A 193 1.48 -13.01 -4.71
CA ALA A 193 1.61 -14.36 -5.28
C ALA A 193 2.42 -15.31 -4.39
N THR A 194 3.52 -14.83 -3.82
CA THR A 194 4.43 -15.62 -2.98
C THR A 194 4.78 -14.84 -1.70
N PRO A 195 3.86 -14.73 -0.74
CA PRO A 195 4.13 -14.05 0.51
C PRO A 195 5.06 -14.88 1.40
N THR A 196 5.98 -14.21 2.08
CA THR A 196 6.75 -14.84 3.15
C THR A 196 5.88 -15.00 4.39
N THR A 197 5.94 -16.19 4.99
CA THR A 197 5.15 -16.52 6.17
C THR A 197 6.03 -17.04 7.30
N TYR A 198 5.67 -16.67 8.53
CA TYR A 198 6.29 -17.15 9.75
C TYR A 198 5.21 -17.38 10.81
N GLN A 199 5.22 -18.56 11.44
CA GLN A 199 4.19 -18.98 12.42
C GLN A 199 2.74 -18.84 11.87
N GLY A 200 2.52 -19.13 10.59
CA GLY A 200 1.20 -19.06 9.95
C GLY A 200 0.72 -17.66 9.56
N HIS A 201 1.49 -16.60 9.88
CA HIS A 201 1.17 -15.22 9.52
C HIS A 201 2.15 -14.67 8.49
N LEU A 202 1.75 -13.64 7.76
CA LEU A 202 2.60 -12.93 6.80
C LEU A 202 3.78 -12.27 7.52
N VAL A 203 4.88 -12.02 6.81
CA VAL A 203 5.99 -11.19 7.29
C VAL A 203 6.21 -10.02 6.34
N LEU A 204 6.41 -8.84 6.91
CA LEU A 204 6.84 -7.68 6.15
C LEU A 204 8.36 -7.77 5.94
N ASP A 205 8.73 -8.32 4.78
CA ASP A 205 10.13 -8.58 4.42
C ASP A 205 10.86 -7.37 3.85
N GLU A 206 10.13 -6.53 3.14
CA GLU A 206 10.68 -5.33 2.51
C GLU A 206 10.89 -4.22 3.54
N ARG A 207 12.06 -3.61 3.47
CA ARG A 207 12.43 -2.53 4.38
C ARG A 207 11.79 -1.22 3.91
N PRO A 208 11.07 -0.49 4.80
CA PRO A 208 10.57 0.85 4.51
C PRO A 208 11.70 1.84 4.19
N ASP A 209 11.34 2.95 3.54
CA ASP A 209 12.23 4.09 3.36
C ASP A 209 12.48 4.78 4.72
N GLU A 210 13.75 5.05 5.02
CA GLU A 210 14.22 5.70 6.26
C GLU A 210 14.80 7.09 5.98
N ALA A 211 14.41 7.75 4.89
CA ALA A 211 14.83 9.13 4.64
C ALA A 211 14.32 10.07 5.75
N ASP A 212 13.13 9.78 6.27
CA ASP A 212 12.58 10.40 7.47
C ASP A 212 12.82 9.50 8.68
N SER A 213 12.94 10.12 9.87
CA SER A 213 13.18 9.38 11.11
C SER A 213 11.95 8.54 11.47
N PRO A 214 12.06 7.20 11.54
CA PRO A 214 10.94 6.34 11.86
C PRO A 214 10.45 6.60 13.29
N THR A 215 9.13 6.68 13.47
CA THR A 215 8.50 6.88 14.78
C THR A 215 7.91 5.57 15.29
N SER A 216 8.17 5.29 16.57
CA SER A 216 7.54 4.19 17.31
C SER A 216 6.86 4.70 18.57
N SER A 217 5.68 4.19 18.87
CA SER A 217 4.92 4.50 20.07
C SER A 217 4.57 3.24 20.85
N TYR A 218 4.26 3.38 22.13
CA TYR A 218 3.83 2.28 22.98
C TYR A 218 2.53 2.65 23.67
N ALA A 219 1.45 1.97 23.29
CA ALA A 219 0.14 2.15 23.87
C ALA A 219 -0.15 1.02 24.86
N ARG A 220 -0.74 1.37 26.02
CA ARG A 220 -1.29 0.41 26.97
C ARG A 220 -2.80 0.50 26.96
N LEU A 221 -3.47 -0.61 27.22
CA LEU A 221 -4.93 -0.69 27.34
C LEU A 221 -5.37 -0.35 28.78
N ALA A 222 -4.84 0.74 29.31
CA ALA A 222 -5.10 1.17 30.67
C ALA A 222 -6.42 1.94 30.78
N GLN A 223 -7.20 1.63 31.81
CA GLN A 223 -8.41 2.35 32.19
C GLN A 223 -8.13 3.18 33.44
N THR A 224 -8.33 4.49 33.34
CA THR A 224 -8.16 5.41 34.46
C THR A 224 -9.52 5.80 35.02
N VAL A 225 -9.68 5.65 36.33
CA VAL A 225 -10.84 6.13 37.08
C VAL A 225 -10.37 7.25 38.00
N ASP A 226 -10.85 8.46 37.74
CA ASP A 226 -10.57 9.65 38.54
C ASP A 226 -11.87 10.33 38.96
N TYR A 227 -12.05 10.51 40.26
CA TYR A 227 -13.20 11.18 40.86
C TYR A 227 -12.86 12.60 41.36
N GLY A 228 -11.66 13.11 41.08
CA GLY A 228 -11.19 14.47 41.38
C GLY A 228 -10.88 14.75 42.84
N THR A 229 -11.19 13.84 43.76
CA THR A 229 -10.99 14.01 45.22
C THR A 229 -9.84 13.17 45.78
N SER A 230 -9.33 12.21 45.02
CA SER A 230 -8.26 11.29 45.44
C SER A 230 -7.33 10.96 44.26
N ILE A 231 -6.23 10.25 44.53
CA ILE A 231 -5.29 9.83 43.49
C ILE A 231 -6.03 8.93 42.47
N PRO A 232 -5.91 9.20 41.16
CA PRO A 232 -6.53 8.37 40.14
C PRO A 232 -6.12 6.91 40.24
N VAL A 233 -7.08 6.00 40.08
CA VAL A 233 -6.81 4.57 40.02
C VAL A 233 -6.67 4.18 38.56
N VAL A 234 -5.54 3.56 38.19
CA VAL A 234 -5.26 3.10 36.83
C VAL A 234 -5.23 1.57 36.82
N HIS A 235 -6.05 0.97 35.97
CA HIS A 235 -6.12 -0.47 35.75
C HIS A 235 -5.65 -0.81 34.33
N ASP A 236 -4.49 -1.47 34.21
CA ASP A 236 -4.03 -2.08 32.96
C ASP A 236 -4.31 -3.58 33.02
N LEU A 237 -5.51 -3.98 32.60
CA LEU A 237 -5.97 -5.36 32.70
C LEU A 237 -5.20 -6.30 31.76
N ALA A 238 -4.91 -5.84 30.54
CA ALA A 238 -4.13 -6.63 29.58
C ALA A 238 -2.67 -6.76 30.03
N GLY A 239 -2.10 -5.73 30.66
CA GLY A 239 -0.71 -5.75 31.12
C GLY A 239 0.32 -5.78 29.98
N VAL A 240 -0.11 -5.43 28.76
CA VAL A 240 0.68 -5.47 27.53
C VAL A 240 0.86 -4.06 26.97
N ALA A 241 2.09 -3.72 26.59
CA ALA A 241 2.36 -2.54 25.78
C ALA A 241 2.38 -2.93 24.30
N LEU A 242 1.45 -2.38 23.52
CA LEU A 242 1.33 -2.62 22.09
C LEU A 242 2.10 -1.52 21.34
N ARG A 243 3.03 -1.93 20.48
CA ARG A 243 3.83 -1.01 19.65
C ARG A 243 2.98 -0.46 18.51
N GLY A 244 2.96 0.86 18.35
CA GLY A 244 2.59 1.52 17.11
C GLY A 244 3.85 1.88 16.33
N GLN A 245 3.83 1.74 15.00
CA GLN A 245 4.95 2.08 14.13
C GLN A 245 4.44 2.68 12.83
N GLN A 246 5.16 3.65 12.28
CA GLN A 246 4.89 4.17 10.93
C GLN A 246 6.00 3.74 9.97
N SER A 247 5.63 3.43 8.74
CA SER A 247 6.54 3.08 7.65
C SER A 247 6.25 3.96 6.45
N HIS A 248 7.29 4.60 5.93
CA HIS A 248 7.23 5.40 4.72
C HIS A 248 7.73 4.55 3.54
N TRP A 249 7.10 4.73 2.39
CA TRP A 249 7.40 3.96 1.19
C TRP A 249 7.71 4.92 0.05
N LYS A 250 8.82 4.64 -0.64
CA LYS A 250 9.13 5.21 -1.95
C LYS A 250 9.18 4.06 -2.93
N LEU A 251 8.18 4.00 -3.79
CA LEU A 251 7.99 2.93 -4.75
C LEU A 251 8.45 3.43 -6.11
N TYR A 252 9.49 2.79 -6.63
CA TYR A 252 10.10 3.11 -7.91
C TYR A 252 9.71 2.05 -8.94
N GLY A 253 8.97 2.47 -9.95
CA GLY A 253 8.53 1.62 -11.03
C GLY A 253 7.36 0.71 -10.71
N ARG A 254 6.84 0.12 -11.77
CA ARG A 254 5.59 -0.65 -11.76
C ARG A 254 5.66 -1.92 -10.93
N ASP A 255 6.82 -2.57 -10.86
CA ASP A 255 7.01 -3.79 -10.09
C ASP A 255 6.85 -3.52 -8.59
N GLN A 256 7.49 -2.47 -8.06
CA GLN A 256 7.37 -2.08 -6.66
C GLN A 256 5.97 -1.56 -6.33
N HIS A 257 5.38 -0.77 -7.23
CA HIS A 257 4.01 -0.30 -7.08
C HIS A 257 3.01 -1.48 -7.04
N THR A 258 3.16 -2.45 -7.95
CA THR A 258 2.32 -3.65 -8.01
C THR A 258 2.49 -4.50 -6.76
N TRP A 259 3.74 -4.74 -6.32
CA TRP A 259 4.02 -5.47 -5.08
C TRP A 259 3.34 -4.81 -3.89
N PHE A 260 3.49 -3.49 -3.72
CA PHE A 260 2.94 -2.76 -2.59
C PHE A 260 1.41 -2.79 -2.61
N ARG A 261 0.79 -2.56 -3.77
CA ARG A 261 -0.65 -2.66 -3.93
C ARG A 261 -1.14 -4.06 -3.62
N SER A 262 -0.47 -5.10 -4.12
CA SER A 262 -0.79 -6.50 -3.80
C SER A 262 -0.64 -6.82 -2.32
N LEU A 263 0.35 -6.24 -1.62
CA LEU A 263 0.47 -6.33 -0.16
C LEU A 263 -0.76 -5.75 0.52
N LEU A 264 -1.20 -4.53 0.16
CA LEU A 264 -2.38 -3.90 0.76
C LEU A 264 -3.66 -4.72 0.53
N TYR A 265 -3.85 -5.28 -0.67
CA TYR A 265 -5.00 -6.15 -0.96
C TYR A 265 -4.93 -7.50 -0.23
N THR A 266 -3.72 -7.99 0.06
CA THR A 266 -3.54 -9.19 0.89
C THR A 266 -3.93 -8.92 2.34
N LEU A 267 -3.60 -7.73 2.85
CA LEU A 267 -3.92 -7.30 4.21
C LEU A 267 -5.42 -7.03 4.41
N ASP A 268 -6.09 -6.56 3.35
CA ASP A 268 -7.54 -6.29 3.33
C ASP A 268 -7.95 -5.33 4.47
N GLY A 269 -7.25 -4.18 4.52
CA GLY A 269 -7.35 -3.20 5.58
C GLY A 269 -6.74 -3.73 6.89
N ARG A 270 -7.46 -3.57 8.00
CA ARG A 270 -7.00 -4.08 9.31
C ARG A 270 -7.34 -5.56 9.55
N ARG A 271 -7.77 -6.32 8.53
CA ARG A 271 -8.28 -7.69 8.72
C ARG A 271 -7.16 -8.70 8.99
N VAL A 272 -6.12 -8.71 8.16
CA VAL A 272 -5.09 -9.74 8.21
C VAL A 272 -3.88 -9.21 8.98
N PRO A 273 -3.48 -9.87 10.09
CA PRO A 273 -2.27 -9.52 10.80
C PRO A 273 -1.01 -9.95 10.04
N ILE A 274 0.07 -9.21 10.24
CA ILE A 274 1.38 -9.39 9.63
C ILE A 274 2.47 -9.14 10.67
N TRP A 275 3.55 -9.92 10.63
CA TRP A 275 4.74 -9.67 11.42
C TRP A 275 5.49 -8.46 10.86
N VAL A 276 5.57 -7.41 11.67
CA VAL A 276 6.29 -6.18 11.33
C VAL A 276 7.58 -6.13 12.16
N PRO A 277 8.76 -6.26 11.54
CA PRO A 277 10.04 -5.99 12.19
C PRO A 277 10.11 -4.54 12.67
N SER A 278 10.84 -4.28 13.77
CA SER A 278 11.20 -2.91 14.14
C SER A 278 12.08 -2.22 13.10
N PHE A 279 12.78 -3.00 12.27
CA PHE A 279 13.89 -2.56 11.42
C PHE A 279 14.99 -1.79 12.19
N ALA A 280 15.03 -1.97 13.52
CA ALA A 280 16.03 -1.44 14.42
C ALA A 280 16.94 -2.59 14.93
N SER A 281 18.17 -2.24 15.33
CA SER A 281 19.11 -3.19 15.92
C SER A 281 18.77 -3.42 17.39
N ASP A 282 17.65 -4.09 17.65
CA ASP A 282 17.11 -4.30 18.99
C ASP A 282 17.99 -5.24 19.83
N LEU A 283 18.70 -6.17 19.18
CA LEU A 283 19.65 -7.08 19.79
C LEU A 283 20.95 -7.05 18.98
N ARG A 284 22.09 -7.16 19.67
CA ARG A 284 23.40 -7.15 19.03
C ARG A 284 24.20 -8.39 19.41
N PRO A 285 24.58 -9.27 18.46
CA PRO A 285 25.40 -10.43 18.76
C PRO A 285 26.82 -9.99 19.15
N ILE A 286 27.40 -10.67 20.14
CA ILE A 286 28.75 -10.38 20.66
C ILE A 286 29.75 -11.51 20.41
N ALA A 287 29.27 -12.67 20.01
CA ALA A 287 30.07 -13.86 19.74
C ALA A 287 29.49 -14.61 18.53
N ALA A 288 30.35 -15.37 17.85
CA ALA A 288 29.93 -16.14 16.69
C ALA A 288 28.81 -17.13 17.05
N ILE A 289 27.78 -17.15 16.22
CA ILE A 289 26.67 -18.10 16.33
C ILE A 289 27.18 -19.40 15.74
N ALA A 290 27.42 -20.40 16.59
CA ALA A 290 27.97 -21.68 16.15
C ALA A 290 27.00 -22.40 15.18
N GLY A 291 27.56 -23.13 14.21
CA GLY A 291 26.77 -23.92 13.27
C GLY A 291 25.91 -24.95 13.98
N SER A 292 24.66 -25.10 13.53
CA SER A 292 23.64 -25.96 14.14
C SER A 292 23.29 -25.65 15.60
N SER A 293 23.80 -24.53 16.15
CA SER A 293 23.44 -24.07 17.49
C SER A 293 22.16 -23.25 17.47
N THR A 294 21.37 -23.36 18.54
CA THR A 294 20.22 -22.50 18.83
C THR A 294 20.59 -21.36 19.79
N THR A 295 21.84 -21.28 20.24
CA THR A 295 22.27 -20.29 21.23
C THR A 295 22.76 -19.01 20.53
N LEU A 296 22.25 -17.87 21.01
CA LEU A 296 22.62 -16.54 20.56
C LEU A 296 23.09 -15.72 21.76
N SER A 297 24.38 -15.37 21.81
CA SER A 297 24.93 -14.48 22.84
C SER A 297 24.89 -13.03 22.35
N VAL A 298 24.24 -12.17 23.13
CA VAL A 298 24.02 -10.76 22.80
C VAL A 298 24.55 -9.82 23.88
N GLU A 299 24.80 -8.57 23.49
CA GLU A 299 25.02 -7.47 24.41
C GLU A 299 23.81 -7.33 25.35
N TRP A 300 24.03 -6.91 26.60
CA TRP A 300 22.94 -6.73 27.54
C TRP A 300 21.95 -5.66 27.05
N ALA A 301 20.73 -6.10 26.73
CA ALA A 301 19.62 -5.25 26.28
C ALA A 301 18.48 -5.19 27.30
N ALA A 302 18.74 -5.68 28.53
CA ALA A 302 17.75 -5.90 29.58
C ALA A 302 16.60 -6.85 29.17
N TYR A 303 16.79 -7.63 28.10
CA TYR A 303 15.75 -8.47 27.52
C TYR A 303 15.31 -9.57 28.48
N THR A 304 16.26 -10.24 29.11
CA THR A 304 15.99 -11.37 30.03
C THR A 304 15.13 -10.94 31.22
N GLN A 305 15.27 -9.68 31.67
CA GLN A 305 14.55 -9.15 32.82
C GLN A 305 13.16 -8.63 32.47
N PHE A 306 13.04 -7.91 31.34
CA PHE A 306 11.82 -7.14 31.04
C PHE A 306 11.12 -7.55 29.75
N GLY A 307 11.85 -8.12 28.78
CA GLY A 307 11.34 -8.49 27.46
C GLY A 307 10.94 -9.96 27.31
N PHE A 308 11.57 -10.86 28.08
CA PHE A 308 11.30 -12.30 27.99
C PHE A 308 9.84 -12.61 28.31
N ASP A 309 9.24 -13.45 27.47
CA ASP A 309 7.85 -13.88 27.52
C ASP A 309 6.80 -12.74 27.42
N LYS A 310 7.21 -11.53 27.03
CA LYS A 310 6.26 -10.46 26.69
C LYS A 310 5.72 -10.65 25.27
N PRO A 311 4.42 -10.39 25.05
CA PRO A 311 3.85 -10.34 23.70
C PRO A 311 4.66 -9.42 22.79
N ASN A 312 4.85 -9.81 21.52
CA ASN A 312 5.61 -9.06 20.51
C ASN A 312 7.10 -8.80 20.85
N ARG A 313 7.66 -9.60 21.78
CA ARG A 313 9.10 -9.59 22.14
C ARG A 313 9.74 -10.97 22.08
N ARG A 314 9.03 -11.98 21.57
CA ARG A 314 9.55 -13.36 21.48
C ARG A 314 10.10 -13.69 20.10
N ASP A 315 9.56 -13.07 19.06
CA ASP A 315 9.89 -13.38 17.68
C ASP A 315 10.86 -12.33 17.12
N VAL A 316 11.92 -12.78 16.45
CA VAL A 316 12.99 -11.93 15.91
C VAL A 316 13.26 -12.22 14.44
N ARG A 317 13.58 -11.17 13.70
CA ARG A 317 14.15 -11.23 12.35
C ARG A 317 15.64 -10.97 12.45
N ILE A 318 16.45 -11.90 11.95
CA ILE A 318 17.92 -11.82 11.92
C ILE A 318 18.32 -11.70 10.45
N GLU A 319 18.79 -10.52 10.05
CA GLU A 319 19.25 -10.23 8.69
C GLU A 319 20.79 -10.29 8.63
N LEU A 320 21.31 -11.00 7.63
CA LEU A 320 22.74 -11.02 7.31
C LEU A 320 23.08 -9.95 6.27
N ASP A 321 24.36 -9.59 6.15
CA ASP A 321 24.83 -8.61 5.16
C ASP A 321 24.60 -9.02 3.70
N ASP A 322 24.38 -10.30 3.44
CA ASP A 322 24.04 -10.82 2.10
C ASP A 322 22.54 -10.76 1.78
N GLY A 323 21.72 -10.22 2.70
CA GLY A 323 20.27 -10.13 2.57
C GLY A 323 19.51 -11.36 3.03
N THR A 324 20.19 -12.44 3.45
CA THR A 324 19.51 -13.61 4.01
C THR A 324 18.84 -13.24 5.34
N ALA A 325 17.53 -13.48 5.44
CA ALA A 325 16.75 -13.25 6.65
C ALA A 325 16.33 -14.57 7.31
N PHE A 326 16.48 -14.65 8.63
CA PHE A 326 15.98 -15.75 9.46
C PHE A 326 14.93 -15.25 10.43
N TYR A 327 13.82 -15.97 10.53
CA TYR A 327 12.76 -15.73 11.50
C TYR A 327 12.83 -16.78 12.60
N ARG A 328 12.99 -16.35 13.86
CA ARG A 328 13.18 -17.26 15.00
C ARG A 328 12.40 -16.80 16.21
N ARG A 329 11.97 -17.77 17.02
CA ARG A 329 11.36 -17.53 18.31
C ARG A 329 12.38 -17.76 19.41
N ILE A 330 12.47 -16.81 20.33
CA ILE A 330 13.24 -16.94 21.57
C ILE A 330 12.41 -17.79 22.55
N THR A 331 12.98 -18.92 22.96
CA THR A 331 12.35 -19.92 23.83
C THR A 331 12.88 -19.85 25.26
N ALA A 332 14.12 -19.37 25.45
CA ALA A 332 14.70 -19.11 26.76
C ALA A 332 15.66 -17.91 26.71
N ALA A 333 15.80 -17.22 27.82
CA ALA A 333 16.77 -16.15 28.00
C ALA A 333 17.41 -16.25 29.39
N THR A 334 18.73 -16.05 29.46
CA THR A 334 19.48 -16.10 30.72
C THR A 334 20.54 -15.01 30.74
N ILE A 335 20.73 -14.38 31.90
CA ILE A 335 21.82 -13.42 32.12
C ILE A 335 23.13 -14.20 32.23
N ALA A 336 24.14 -13.78 31.47
CA ALA A 336 25.47 -14.40 31.43
C ALA A 336 26.54 -13.33 31.69
N GLY A 337 26.80 -13.05 32.97
CA GLY A 337 27.73 -11.98 33.38
C GLY A 337 27.21 -10.60 32.97
N ALA A 338 27.97 -9.89 32.13
CA ALA A 338 27.60 -8.57 31.60
C ALA A 338 26.77 -8.64 30.30
N ASN A 339 26.38 -9.85 29.87
CA ASN A 339 25.71 -10.12 28.59
C ASN A 339 24.43 -10.94 28.81
N GLU A 340 23.71 -11.20 27.72
CA GLU A 340 22.54 -12.08 27.73
C GLU A 340 22.75 -13.25 26.75
N THR A 341 22.27 -14.43 27.13
CA THR A 341 22.28 -15.62 26.28
C THR A 341 20.84 -16.02 26.01
N LEU A 342 20.48 -16.00 24.72
CA LEU A 342 19.15 -16.32 24.22
C LEU A 342 19.19 -17.72 23.57
N THR A 343 18.11 -18.48 23.73
CA THR A 343 17.91 -19.75 23.05
C THR A 343 16.80 -19.58 22.01
N LEU A 344 17.10 -19.94 20.77
CA LEU A 344 16.19 -19.91 19.64
C LEU A 344 15.45 -21.25 19.51
N ASP A 345 14.33 -21.25 18.83
CA ASP A 345 13.53 -22.44 18.51
C ASP A 345 14.20 -23.35 17.47
N ALA A 346 15.00 -22.78 16.57
CA ALA A 346 15.76 -23.50 15.57
C ALA A 346 17.12 -22.85 15.27
N SER A 347 18.11 -23.66 14.87
CA SER A 347 19.41 -23.15 14.47
C SER A 347 19.30 -22.27 13.22
N LEU A 348 20.16 -21.26 13.08
CA LEU A 348 20.15 -20.39 11.90
C LEU A 348 20.65 -21.11 10.65
N SER A 349 21.84 -21.70 10.74
CA SER A 349 22.46 -22.44 9.64
C SER A 349 23.34 -23.57 10.18
N ALA A 350 23.75 -24.50 9.31
CA ALA A 350 24.72 -25.54 9.65
C ALA A 350 26.15 -24.99 9.84
N SER A 351 26.44 -23.81 9.30
CA SER A 351 27.75 -23.15 9.40
C SER A 351 27.75 -22.09 10.49
N ALA A 352 28.93 -21.77 11.03
CA ALA A 352 29.07 -20.68 11.98
C ALA A 352 28.85 -19.33 11.31
N ILE A 353 28.15 -18.42 11.98
CA ILE A 353 27.91 -17.04 11.52
C ILE A 353 28.67 -16.11 12.46
N ALA A 354 29.63 -15.37 11.93
CA ALA A 354 30.37 -14.37 12.70
C ALA A 354 29.47 -13.15 13.00
N PRO A 355 29.63 -12.47 14.16
CA PRO A 355 28.79 -11.33 14.54
C PRO A 355 28.79 -10.22 13.49
N GLU A 356 29.94 -9.96 12.87
CA GLU A 356 30.11 -8.94 11.83
C GLU A 356 29.37 -9.23 10.53
N ARG A 357 28.88 -10.47 10.32
CA ARG A 357 28.03 -10.85 9.19
C ARG A 357 26.55 -10.58 9.46
N VAL A 358 26.19 -10.33 10.72
CA VAL A 358 24.83 -10.04 11.13
C VAL A 358 24.60 -8.55 10.98
N ARG A 359 23.84 -8.18 9.95
CA ARG A 359 23.48 -6.80 9.67
C ARG A 359 22.58 -6.24 10.76
N GLN A 360 21.56 -6.99 11.17
CA GLN A 360 20.57 -6.53 12.13
C GLN A 360 19.79 -7.67 12.78
N ILE A 361 19.45 -7.52 14.07
CA ILE A 361 18.45 -8.36 14.76
C ILE A 361 17.33 -7.46 15.28
N SER A 362 16.13 -7.66 14.75
CA SER A 362 14.94 -6.84 15.06
C SER A 362 13.84 -7.69 15.69
N PHE A 363 13.17 -7.16 16.72
CA PHE A 363 11.94 -7.76 17.22
C PHE A 363 10.80 -7.59 16.23
N MET A 364 10.06 -8.66 16.01
CA MET A 364 8.83 -8.67 15.24
C MET A 364 7.63 -8.52 16.16
N ALA A 365 6.73 -7.61 15.79
CA ALA A 365 5.43 -7.47 16.42
C ALA A 365 4.35 -7.90 15.44
N LEU A 366 3.45 -8.79 15.87
CA LEU A 366 2.28 -9.13 15.09
C LEU A 366 1.38 -7.89 15.09
N SER A 367 1.12 -7.34 13.91
CA SER A 367 0.47 -6.04 13.74
C SER A 367 -0.58 -6.11 12.63
N THR A 368 -1.58 -5.26 12.72
CA THR A 368 -2.47 -4.95 11.59
C THR A 368 -2.12 -3.58 11.04
N LEU A 369 -2.67 -3.21 9.88
CA LEU A 369 -2.71 -1.80 9.51
C LEU A 369 -3.41 -1.00 10.63
N ALA A 370 -2.90 0.21 10.87
CA ALA A 370 -3.47 1.14 11.84
C ALA A 370 -4.69 1.90 11.28
N SER A 371 -4.85 1.91 9.95
CA SER A 371 -5.95 2.53 9.23
C SER A 371 -6.55 1.57 8.19
N ASP A 372 -7.86 1.69 7.93
CA ASP A 372 -8.49 1.08 6.74
C ASP A 372 -8.34 1.95 5.50
N ASP A 373 -7.87 3.19 5.67
CA ASP A 373 -7.64 4.13 4.59
C ASP A 373 -6.12 4.29 4.39
N ILE A 374 -5.67 4.02 3.17
CA ILE A 374 -4.28 4.20 2.74
C ILE A 374 -4.26 5.12 1.53
N GLU A 375 -3.38 6.12 1.58
CA GLU A 375 -3.16 7.09 0.52
C GLU A 375 -1.84 6.78 -0.19
N LEU A 376 -1.88 6.80 -1.52
CA LEU A 376 -0.74 6.69 -2.42
C LEU A 376 -0.65 8.01 -3.20
N ASP A 377 0.48 8.68 -3.08
CA ASP A 377 0.75 9.93 -3.79
C ASP A 377 1.65 9.63 -4.99
N HIS A 378 1.07 9.70 -6.18
CA HIS A 378 1.75 9.51 -7.45
C HIS A 378 2.40 10.82 -7.88
N ALA A 379 3.72 10.94 -7.74
CA ALA A 379 4.45 12.10 -8.24
C ALA A 379 4.58 12.08 -9.77
N THR A 380 4.58 10.89 -10.36
CA THR A 380 4.58 10.63 -11.80
C THR A 380 3.65 9.47 -12.13
N ASP A 381 3.68 8.97 -13.36
CA ASP A 381 3.06 7.68 -13.68
C ASP A 381 3.60 6.52 -12.80
N ALA A 382 2.91 5.38 -12.87
CA ALA A 382 3.23 4.19 -12.09
C ALA A 382 4.59 3.55 -12.46
N ASP A 383 5.22 3.98 -13.55
CA ASP A 383 6.58 3.57 -13.93
C ASP A 383 7.67 4.46 -13.28
N GLY A 384 7.29 5.59 -12.69
CA GLY A 384 8.18 6.47 -11.93
C GLY A 384 8.04 6.34 -10.41
N LEU A 385 7.77 7.45 -9.71
CA LEU A 385 7.77 7.52 -8.24
C LEU A 385 6.34 7.64 -7.68
N THR A 386 6.01 6.71 -6.78
CA THR A 386 4.85 6.81 -5.89
C THR A 386 5.31 6.76 -4.43
N THR A 387 4.74 7.60 -3.58
CA THR A 387 4.99 7.58 -2.14
C THR A 387 3.75 7.16 -1.36
N ALA A 388 3.94 6.47 -0.24
CA ALA A 388 2.84 6.10 0.64
C ALA A 388 3.32 6.03 2.09
N THR A 389 2.39 6.14 3.04
CA THR A 389 2.68 5.92 4.46
C THR A 389 1.70 4.91 5.03
N THR A 390 2.22 3.86 5.67
CA THR A 390 1.40 2.88 6.39
C THR A 390 1.67 2.96 7.87
N GLY A 391 0.61 3.07 8.67
CA GLY A 391 0.69 2.84 10.11
C GLY A 391 0.48 1.37 10.45
N TRP A 392 1.18 0.88 11.46
CA TRP A 392 1.09 -0.46 12.00
C TRP A 392 0.72 -0.39 13.47
N GLN A 393 -0.28 -1.19 13.86
CA GLN A 393 -0.70 -1.30 15.25
C GLN A 393 -0.52 -2.75 15.70
N ALA A 394 0.35 -2.97 16.68
CA ALA A 394 0.57 -4.29 17.24
C ALA A 394 -0.70 -4.81 17.93
N VAL A 395 -0.94 -6.11 17.76
CA VAL A 395 -1.99 -6.89 18.42
C VAL A 395 -1.33 -7.94 19.32
N VAL A 396 -2.07 -8.50 20.27
CA VAL A 396 -1.57 -9.63 21.06
C VAL A 396 -1.46 -10.85 20.15
N PRO A 397 -0.27 -11.48 20.00
CA PRO A 397 -0.11 -12.66 19.17
C PRO A 397 -0.98 -13.83 19.65
N ASP A 398 -1.52 -14.57 18.70
CA ASP A 398 -2.31 -15.79 18.89
C ASP A 398 -1.48 -17.08 18.79
N VAL A 399 -0.15 -16.96 18.67
CA VAL A 399 0.82 -18.03 18.37
C VAL A 399 1.93 -18.20 19.38
#